data_AF-A0A8T0A8E4-F1
#
_entry.id   AF-A0A8T0A8E4-F1
#
_cell.length_a   1.000
_cell.length_b   1.000
_cell.length_c   1.000
_cell.angle_alpha   90.00
_cell.angle_beta   90.00
_cell.angle_gamma   90.00
#
_symmetry.space_group_name_H-M   'P 1'
#
loop_
_entity.id
_entity.type
_entity.pdbx_description
1 polymer ?
#
loop_
_entity_poly.entity_id
_entity_poly.type
_entity_poly.pdbx_seq_one_letter_code
_entity_poly.pdbx_strand_id
1 'polypeptide(L)'
;MEAVKLKKLSNPGTASYDTVAAAMKDPLILAKLQFYMALARTFTPFLKKYQTDEPVLPFLQKDLTELMMKIHPSIKGAELRVLEFRRECMQGLCSIIRKVQDKSPFKYLTVRQMVCLDPSVMYRDPERCRKHMKGLVQRFLQDTQLTDTSAGDVILQHFDSFLSLESRKLWCFCKKLLILSYGQATVERGFSINKEDNIKEDTVVTRRLVCDYITQHGGVTQVPLSKALLESVARARTRYRAHLKTERKKREAKSQALKRKEAEDCLQELKVKRRRIQEVCEGLARDADRLAEEAERKAGNRMADLISRSNLLRRGHKEKLTELAVLDKDIAAPSEELRS
;
A
#
# COMPACT_ATOMS: atom_id res chain seq x y z
N MET A 1 -30.92 -12.80 4.88
CA MET A 1 -31.11 -13.95 5.79
C MET A 1 -32.42 -13.88 6.56
N GLU A 2 -32.82 -12.72 7.09
CA GLU A 2 -34.13 -12.56 7.76
C GLU A 2 -35.33 -12.97 6.89
N ALA A 3 -35.33 -12.66 5.59
CA ALA A 3 -36.39 -13.10 4.68
C ALA A 3 -36.49 -14.64 4.50
N VAL A 4 -35.36 -15.35 4.62
CA VAL A 4 -35.34 -16.83 4.59
C VAL A 4 -35.78 -17.40 5.95
N LYS A 5 -35.38 -16.78 7.07
CA LYS A 5 -35.87 -17.12 8.41
C LYS A 5 -37.39 -16.94 8.54
N LEU A 6 -37.91 -15.86 7.96
CA LEU A 6 -39.34 -15.52 7.91
C LEU A 6 -40.09 -16.33 6.81
N LYS A 7 -39.45 -17.34 6.21
CA LYS A 7 -40.00 -18.19 5.13
C LYS A 7 -40.55 -17.44 3.90
N LYS A 8 -40.19 -16.17 3.71
CA LYS A 8 -40.56 -15.38 2.52
C LYS A 8 -39.76 -15.79 1.28
N LEU A 9 -38.58 -16.39 1.47
CA LEU A 9 -37.71 -16.90 0.42
C LEU A 9 -37.19 -18.29 0.82
N SER A 10 -37.02 -19.18 -0.15
CA SER A 10 -36.45 -20.52 0.08
C SER A 10 -34.96 -20.43 0.43
N ASN A 11 -34.48 -21.36 1.27
CA ASN A 11 -33.04 -21.46 1.56
C ASN A 11 -32.29 -21.82 0.27
N PRO A 12 -31.27 -21.05 -0.13
CA PRO A 12 -30.47 -21.35 -1.33
C PRO A 12 -29.65 -22.65 -1.23
N GLY A 13 -29.51 -23.26 -0.05
CA GLY A 13 -28.89 -24.60 0.12
C GLY A 13 -27.39 -24.65 -0.19
N THR A 14 -26.73 -23.49 -0.26
CA THR A 14 -25.30 -23.38 -0.57
C THR A 14 -24.46 -23.35 0.70
N ALA A 15 -23.31 -24.05 0.73
CA ALA A 15 -22.40 -24.08 1.87
C ALA A 15 -21.93 -22.67 2.34
N SER A 16 -21.82 -21.70 1.43
CA SER A 16 -21.49 -20.32 1.74
C SER A 16 -22.59 -19.62 2.56
N TYR A 17 -23.86 -19.84 2.20
CA TYR A 17 -25.01 -19.34 2.94
C TYR A 17 -25.05 -19.91 4.35
N ASP A 18 -24.86 -21.22 4.49
CA ASP A 18 -24.88 -21.90 5.80
C ASP A 18 -23.74 -21.44 6.72
N THR A 19 -22.56 -21.20 6.14
CA THR A 19 -21.40 -20.66 6.85
C THR A 19 -21.68 -19.26 7.42
N VAL A 20 -22.24 -18.36 6.60
CA VAL A 20 -22.59 -17.00 7.04
C VAL A 20 -23.76 -17.02 8.04
N ALA A 21 -24.73 -17.92 7.84
CA ALA A 21 -25.87 -18.06 8.74
C ALA A 21 -25.46 -18.59 10.13
N ALA A 22 -24.49 -19.49 10.18
CA ALA A 22 -23.88 -19.95 11.43
C ALA A 22 -23.08 -18.82 12.12
N ALA A 23 -22.29 -18.06 11.36
CA ALA A 23 -21.52 -16.94 11.89
C ALA A 23 -22.40 -15.81 12.46
N MET A 24 -23.58 -15.56 11.89
CA MET A 24 -24.55 -14.59 12.42
C MET A 24 -25.17 -14.98 13.76
N LYS A 25 -25.02 -16.23 14.21
CA LYS A 25 -25.46 -16.68 15.54
C LYS A 25 -24.45 -16.38 16.64
N ASP A 26 -23.22 -16.02 16.27
CA ASP A 26 -22.14 -15.69 17.22
C ASP A 26 -22.31 -14.25 17.75
N PRO A 27 -22.54 -14.05 19.07
CA PRO A 27 -22.69 -12.73 19.67
C PRO A 27 -21.45 -11.83 19.51
N LEU A 28 -20.28 -12.42 19.30
CA LEU A 28 -19.00 -11.72 19.19
C LEU A 28 -18.53 -11.57 17.74
N ILE A 29 -19.35 -11.93 16.74
CA ILE A 29 -18.98 -11.87 15.32
C ILE A 29 -18.50 -10.48 14.90
N LEU A 30 -19.14 -9.42 15.40
CA LEU A 30 -18.75 -8.05 15.08
C LEU A 30 -17.34 -7.73 15.62
N ALA A 31 -17.03 -8.16 16.85
CA ALA A 31 -15.70 -7.99 17.44
C ALA A 31 -14.64 -8.80 16.69
N LYS A 32 -14.96 -10.04 16.28
CA LYS A 32 -14.07 -10.87 15.45
C LYS A 32 -13.79 -10.21 14.10
N LEU A 33 -14.83 -9.69 13.43
CA LEU A 33 -14.68 -8.99 12.16
C LEU A 33 -13.83 -7.73 12.30
N GLN A 34 -14.03 -6.93 13.36
CA GLN A 34 -13.19 -5.75 13.62
C GLN A 34 -11.73 -6.13 13.90
N PHE A 35 -11.49 -7.21 14.65
CA PHE A 35 -10.15 -7.74 14.86
C PHE A 35 -9.49 -8.18 13.55
N TYR A 36 -10.19 -8.94 12.70
CA TYR A 36 -9.67 -9.35 11.40
C TYR A 36 -9.47 -8.17 10.43
N MET A 37 -10.33 -7.14 10.49
CA MET A 37 -10.14 -5.90 9.74
C MET A 37 -8.89 -5.15 10.22
N ALA A 38 -8.64 -5.09 11.53
CA ALA A 38 -7.43 -4.49 12.08
C ALA A 38 -6.18 -5.28 11.64
N LEU A 39 -6.20 -6.61 11.74
CA LEU A 39 -5.13 -7.45 11.21
C LEU A 39 -4.90 -7.23 9.72
N ALA A 40 -5.96 -7.23 8.91
CA ALA A 40 -5.85 -7.01 7.47
C ALA A 40 -5.21 -5.65 7.17
N ARG A 41 -5.59 -4.59 7.89
CA ARG A 41 -4.95 -3.27 7.77
C ARG A 41 -3.46 -3.30 8.14
N THR A 42 -3.06 -4.06 9.15
CA THR A 42 -1.66 -4.24 9.55
C THR A 42 -0.84 -5.02 8.52
N PHE A 43 -1.41 -6.07 7.91
CA PHE A 43 -0.75 -6.87 6.88
C PHE A 43 -0.73 -6.20 5.49
N THR A 44 -1.71 -5.33 5.17
CA THR A 44 -1.87 -4.75 3.82
C THR A 44 -0.62 -4.03 3.31
N PRO A 45 0.07 -3.16 4.08
CA PRO A 45 1.28 -2.50 3.60
C PRO A 45 2.41 -3.49 3.30
N PHE A 46 2.58 -4.52 4.15
CA PHE A 46 3.57 -5.57 3.94
C PHE A 46 3.26 -6.35 2.65
N LEU A 47 2.02 -6.82 2.49
CA LEU A 47 1.62 -7.58 1.29
C LEU A 47 1.79 -6.74 0.02
N LYS A 48 1.44 -5.45 0.04
CA LYS A 48 1.65 -4.55 -1.12
C LYS A 48 3.13 -4.38 -1.47
N LYS A 49 4.00 -4.22 -0.46
CA LYS A 49 5.46 -4.07 -0.67
C LYS A 49 6.06 -5.28 -1.40
N TYR A 50 5.63 -6.48 -1.04
CA TYR A 50 6.11 -7.74 -1.62
C TYR A 50 5.27 -8.24 -2.81
N GLN A 51 4.38 -7.39 -3.34
CA GLN A 51 3.66 -7.58 -4.61
C GLN A 51 4.19 -6.62 -5.68
N THR A 52 5.52 -6.46 -5.73
CA THR A 52 6.21 -5.57 -6.67
C THR A 52 7.26 -6.36 -7.47
N ASP A 53 7.70 -5.79 -8.59
CA ASP A 53 8.82 -6.34 -9.39
C ASP A 53 10.19 -5.81 -8.91
N GLU A 54 10.21 -5.10 -7.77
CA GLU A 54 11.44 -4.59 -7.15
C GLU A 54 12.15 -5.73 -6.39
N PRO A 55 13.49 -5.76 -6.30
CA PRO A 55 14.24 -6.83 -5.63
C PRO A 55 14.15 -6.72 -4.10
N VAL A 56 12.95 -6.90 -3.55
CA VAL A 56 12.66 -6.67 -2.12
C VAL A 56 12.94 -7.90 -1.25
N LEU A 57 13.15 -9.08 -1.86
CA LEU A 57 13.43 -10.34 -1.16
C LEU A 57 14.54 -10.30 -0.10
N PRO A 58 15.66 -9.59 -0.28
CA PRO A 58 16.70 -9.49 0.75
C PRO A 58 16.17 -8.98 2.11
N PHE A 59 15.16 -8.11 2.09
CA PHE A 59 14.59 -7.47 3.29
C PHE A 59 13.42 -8.25 3.90
N LEU A 60 12.96 -9.30 3.21
CA LEU A 60 11.75 -10.03 3.56
C LEU A 60 11.79 -10.60 4.98
N GLN A 61 12.96 -11.04 5.44
CA GLN A 61 13.09 -11.67 6.75
C GLN A 61 12.94 -10.65 7.87
N LYS A 62 13.58 -9.51 7.69
CA LYS A 62 13.51 -8.40 8.63
C LYS A 62 12.08 -7.85 8.71
N ASP A 63 11.48 -7.54 7.57
CA ASP A 63 10.14 -6.96 7.50
C ASP A 63 9.07 -7.90 8.06
N LEU A 64 9.18 -9.21 7.78
CA LEU A 64 8.25 -10.20 8.35
C LEU A 64 8.42 -10.30 9.87
N THR A 65 9.65 -10.25 10.38
CA THR A 65 9.91 -10.24 11.83
C THR A 65 9.32 -8.99 12.48
N GLU A 66 9.51 -7.81 11.88
CA GLU A 66 8.93 -6.56 12.37
C GLU A 66 7.39 -6.58 12.35
N LEU A 67 6.79 -7.12 11.28
CA LEU A 67 5.35 -7.30 11.18
C LEU A 67 4.83 -8.22 12.30
N MET A 68 5.51 -9.34 12.56
CA MET A 68 5.15 -10.26 13.63
C MET A 68 5.28 -9.61 15.02
N MET A 69 6.31 -8.80 15.26
CA MET A 69 6.50 -8.08 16.51
C MET A 69 5.42 -7.01 16.74
N LYS A 70 4.96 -6.33 15.68
CA LYS A 70 3.84 -5.37 15.76
C LYS A 70 2.51 -6.02 16.11
N ILE A 71 2.35 -7.30 15.83
CA ILE A 71 1.11 -8.04 16.10
C ILE A 71 1.17 -8.76 17.46
N HIS A 72 2.35 -8.92 18.06
CA HIS A 72 2.49 -9.59 19.36
C HIS A 72 1.71 -8.82 20.43
N PRO A 73 0.65 -9.42 21.02
CA PRO A 73 -0.15 -8.71 22.01
C PRO A 73 0.56 -8.76 23.37
N SER A 74 1.10 -7.63 23.82
CA SER A 74 1.33 -7.37 25.25
C SER A 74 -0.02 -7.22 25.95
N ILE A 75 -0.65 -8.32 26.38
CA ILE A 75 -1.95 -8.25 27.09
C ILE A 75 -2.01 -9.22 28.29
N LYS A 76 -1.91 -8.64 29.48
CA LYS A 76 -2.24 -9.22 30.80
C LYS A 76 -3.75 -9.13 31.06
N GLY A 77 -4.35 -10.25 31.50
CA GLY A 77 -5.62 -10.35 32.24
C GLY A 77 -6.95 -10.03 31.53
N ALA A 78 -7.93 -10.95 31.59
CA ALA A 78 -9.39 -10.74 31.80
C ALA A 78 -10.23 -12.00 31.42
N GLU A 79 -11.44 -12.07 32.00
CA GLU A 79 -12.54 -13.07 31.99
C GLU A 79 -12.63 -14.17 30.90
N LEU A 80 -13.23 -15.32 31.26
CA LEU A 80 -13.30 -16.56 30.47
C LEU A 80 -13.80 -16.40 29.02
N ARG A 81 -14.82 -15.56 28.76
CA ARG A 81 -15.32 -15.28 27.39
C ARG A 81 -14.35 -14.44 26.56
N VAL A 82 -13.64 -13.52 27.22
CA VAL A 82 -12.54 -12.76 26.62
C VAL A 82 -11.37 -13.70 26.33
N LEU A 83 -11.13 -14.71 27.16
CA LEU A 83 -10.11 -15.75 26.90
C LEU A 83 -10.47 -16.64 25.71
N GLU A 84 -11.74 -17.02 25.53
CA GLU A 84 -12.20 -17.77 24.35
C GLU A 84 -12.08 -16.95 23.07
N PHE A 85 -12.60 -15.73 23.05
CA PHE A 85 -12.42 -14.79 21.95
C PHE A 85 -10.92 -14.58 21.63
N ARG A 86 -10.10 -14.42 22.67
CA ARG A 86 -8.64 -14.28 22.54
C ARG A 86 -8.02 -15.55 21.96
N ARG A 87 -8.43 -16.74 22.39
CA ARG A 87 -7.94 -18.02 21.86
C ARG A 87 -8.26 -18.14 20.38
N GLU A 88 -9.49 -17.84 19.97
CA GLU A 88 -9.92 -17.92 18.57
C GLU A 88 -9.21 -16.88 17.70
N CYS A 89 -9.05 -15.64 18.19
CA CYS A 89 -8.30 -14.59 17.51
C CYS A 89 -6.81 -14.95 17.37
N MET A 90 -6.20 -15.49 18.43
CA MET A 90 -4.82 -15.99 18.41
C MET A 90 -4.65 -17.17 17.46
N GLN A 91 -5.61 -18.10 17.43
CA GLN A 91 -5.59 -19.23 16.51
C GLN A 91 -5.73 -18.76 15.06
N GLY A 92 -6.63 -17.82 14.78
CA GLY A 92 -6.77 -17.19 13.47
C GLY A 92 -5.49 -16.46 13.04
N LEU A 93 -4.86 -15.72 13.96
CA LEU A 93 -3.58 -15.08 13.73
C LEU A 93 -2.48 -16.10 13.41
N CYS A 94 -2.36 -17.17 14.20
CA CYS A 94 -1.41 -18.26 13.94
C CYS A 94 -1.65 -18.88 12.56
N SER A 95 -2.90 -19.09 12.15
CA SER A 95 -3.24 -19.58 10.81
C SER A 95 -2.85 -18.59 9.71
N ILE A 96 -3.04 -17.28 9.92
CA ILE A 96 -2.62 -16.25 8.96
C ILE A 96 -1.10 -16.23 8.84
N ILE A 97 -0.37 -16.21 9.96
CA ILE A 97 1.10 -16.22 9.98
C ILE A 97 1.62 -17.46 9.26
N ARG A 98 1.06 -18.64 9.56
CA ARG A 98 1.47 -19.89 8.91
C ARG A 98 1.22 -19.83 7.40
N LYS A 99 0.05 -19.37 6.96
CA LYS A 99 -0.25 -19.16 5.53
C LYS A 99 0.69 -18.16 4.86
N VAL A 100 1.03 -17.06 5.54
CA VAL A 100 1.99 -16.06 5.06
C VAL A 100 3.37 -16.68 4.91
N GLN A 101 3.81 -17.51 5.87
CA GLN A 101 5.07 -18.25 5.78
C GLN A 101 5.05 -19.28 4.63
N ASP A 102 3.97 -20.03 4.47
CA ASP A 102 3.83 -21.08 3.45
C ASP A 102 3.75 -20.53 2.02
N LYS A 103 3.06 -19.40 1.85
CA LYS A 103 2.93 -18.71 0.56
C LYS A 103 4.16 -17.84 0.25
N SER A 104 4.89 -17.42 1.28
CA SER A 104 6.11 -16.64 1.10
C SER A 104 7.16 -17.40 0.28
N PRO A 105 7.98 -16.69 -0.52
CA PRO A 105 9.18 -17.25 -1.14
C PRO A 105 10.18 -17.84 -0.11
N PHE A 106 9.98 -17.66 1.19
CA PHE A 106 10.78 -18.25 2.28
C PHE A 106 10.95 -19.77 2.23
N LYS A 107 10.02 -20.50 1.62
CA LYS A 107 10.17 -21.95 1.45
C LYS A 107 11.42 -22.31 0.65
N TYR A 108 11.89 -21.42 -0.21
CA TYR A 108 13.08 -21.63 -1.03
C TYR A 108 14.35 -21.28 -0.25
N LEU A 109 15.31 -22.20 -0.22
CA LEU A 109 16.60 -21.98 0.46
C LEU A 109 17.37 -20.79 -0.14
N THR A 110 17.29 -20.56 -1.45
CA THR A 110 17.85 -19.38 -2.12
C THR A 110 17.35 -18.08 -1.50
N VAL A 111 16.04 -17.95 -1.30
CA VAL A 111 15.44 -16.74 -0.72
C VAL A 111 15.87 -16.55 0.73
N ARG A 112 15.97 -17.64 1.51
CA ARG A 112 16.49 -17.57 2.88
C ARG A 112 17.95 -17.11 2.93
N GLN A 113 18.74 -17.46 1.92
CA GLN A 113 20.15 -17.07 1.83
C GLN A 113 20.32 -15.62 1.33
N MET A 114 19.39 -15.09 0.52
CA MET A 114 19.39 -13.69 0.06
C MET A 114 19.36 -12.64 1.17
N VAL A 115 19.05 -13.02 2.42
CA VAL A 115 19.24 -12.16 3.59
C VAL A 115 20.69 -11.68 3.76
N CYS A 116 21.67 -12.38 3.18
CA CYS A 116 23.06 -11.90 3.15
C CYS A 116 23.23 -10.63 2.33
N LEU A 117 22.27 -10.30 1.48
CA LEU A 117 22.20 -9.05 0.74
C LEU A 117 21.54 -7.93 1.57
N ASP A 118 20.95 -8.22 2.73
CA ASP A 118 20.44 -7.18 3.64
C ASP A 118 21.63 -6.43 4.25
N PRO A 119 21.72 -5.13 3.98
CA PRO A 119 22.75 -4.28 4.51
C PRO A 119 22.92 -4.41 6.05
N SER A 120 21.81 -4.43 6.79
CA SER A 120 21.81 -4.53 8.25
C SER A 120 22.45 -5.82 8.75
N VAL A 121 22.33 -6.91 7.99
CA VAL A 121 22.80 -8.25 8.34
C VAL A 121 24.27 -8.42 7.98
N MET A 122 24.70 -7.87 6.85
CA MET A 122 26.14 -7.82 6.48
C MET A 122 26.98 -7.14 7.56
N TYR A 123 26.49 -6.02 8.11
CA TYR A 123 27.20 -5.29 9.17
C TYR A 123 27.22 -6.06 10.50
N ARG A 124 26.12 -6.72 10.84
CA ARG A 124 25.95 -7.39 12.14
C ARG A 124 26.67 -8.75 12.20
N ASP A 125 26.70 -9.47 11.08
CA ASP A 125 27.22 -10.83 11.00
C ASP A 125 27.78 -11.13 9.58
N PRO A 126 29.00 -10.64 9.28
CA PRO A 126 29.62 -10.80 7.96
C PRO A 126 29.97 -12.27 7.64
N GLU A 127 30.33 -13.07 8.65
CA GLU A 127 30.62 -14.51 8.49
C GLU A 127 29.38 -15.28 8.02
N ARG A 128 28.22 -14.99 8.59
CA ARG A 128 26.96 -15.58 8.13
C ARG A 128 26.63 -15.17 6.69
N CYS A 129 26.93 -13.92 6.33
CA CYS A 129 26.72 -13.43 4.97
C CYS A 129 27.63 -14.14 3.96
N ARG A 130 28.90 -14.37 4.29
CA ARG A 130 29.82 -15.20 3.50
C ARG A 130 29.25 -16.59 3.25
N LYS A 131 28.80 -17.27 4.31
CA LYS A 131 28.23 -18.62 4.22
C LYS A 131 27.00 -18.68 3.34
N HIS A 132 26.11 -17.69 3.47
CA HIS A 132 24.90 -17.58 2.66
C HIS A 132 25.22 -17.27 1.19
N MET A 133 26.17 -16.36 0.93
CA MET A 133 26.62 -16.04 -0.43
C MET A 133 27.25 -17.25 -1.12
N LYS A 134 28.09 -18.01 -0.41
CA LYS A 134 28.62 -19.29 -0.90
C LYS A 134 27.52 -20.28 -1.30
N GLY A 135 26.46 -20.37 -0.48
CA GLY A 135 25.30 -21.20 -0.78
C GLY A 135 24.48 -20.72 -1.99
N LEU A 136 24.40 -19.41 -2.23
CA LEU A 136 23.77 -18.84 -3.43
C LEU A 136 24.57 -19.15 -4.69
N VAL A 137 25.88 -18.90 -4.67
CA VAL A 137 26.79 -19.16 -5.79
C VAL A 137 26.79 -20.65 -6.15
N GLN A 138 26.85 -21.55 -5.17
CA GLN A 138 26.75 -22.99 -5.41
C GLN A 138 25.44 -23.38 -6.09
N ARG A 139 24.32 -22.77 -5.72
CA ARG A 139 23.03 -23.05 -6.35
C ARG A 139 22.94 -22.49 -7.77
N PHE A 140 23.48 -21.30 -8.02
CA PHE A 140 23.52 -20.73 -9.38
C PHE A 140 24.43 -21.51 -10.34
N LEU A 141 25.51 -22.12 -9.83
CA LEU A 141 26.33 -23.07 -10.58
C LEU A 141 25.56 -24.36 -10.91
N GLN A 142 24.79 -24.89 -9.95
CA GLN A 142 23.93 -26.07 -10.17
C GLN A 142 22.81 -25.82 -11.19
N ASP A 143 22.24 -24.62 -11.18
CA ASP A 143 21.13 -24.23 -12.07
C ASP A 143 21.62 -23.74 -13.46
N THR A 144 22.92 -23.88 -13.79
CA THR A 144 23.57 -23.40 -15.04
C THR A 144 23.38 -21.90 -15.33
N GLN A 145 23.08 -21.09 -14.31
CA GLN A 145 22.95 -19.64 -14.44
C GLN A 145 24.30 -18.92 -14.42
N LEU A 146 25.36 -19.60 -13.99
CA LEU A 146 26.74 -19.14 -14.06
C LEU A 146 27.50 -20.00 -15.09
N THR A 147 28.39 -19.36 -15.84
CA THR A 147 29.11 -19.97 -16.96
C THR A 147 30.06 -21.09 -16.52
N ASP A 148 30.69 -20.96 -15.36
CA ASP A 148 31.72 -21.87 -14.85
C ASP A 148 32.10 -21.56 -13.39
N THR A 149 32.86 -22.47 -12.75
CA THR A 149 33.31 -22.34 -11.35
C THR A 149 34.14 -21.08 -11.11
N SER A 150 34.90 -20.62 -12.13
CA SER A 150 35.73 -19.43 -12.02
C SER A 150 34.91 -18.15 -11.78
N ALA A 151 33.75 -18.02 -12.45
CA ALA A 151 32.83 -16.91 -12.22
C ALA A 151 32.27 -16.91 -10.79
N GLY A 152 32.03 -18.10 -10.22
CA GLY A 152 31.59 -18.25 -8.84
C GLY A 152 32.62 -17.75 -7.82
N ASP A 153 33.89 -18.12 -8.02
CA ASP A 153 34.99 -17.71 -7.13
C ASP A 153 35.25 -16.20 -7.20
N VAL A 154 35.14 -15.58 -8.39
CA VAL A 154 35.24 -14.13 -8.56
C VAL A 154 34.14 -13.38 -7.79
N ILE A 155 32.90 -13.89 -7.83
CA ILE A 155 31.78 -13.30 -7.08
C ILE A 155 32.04 -13.36 -5.57
N LEU A 156 32.55 -14.49 -5.07
CA LEU A 156 32.88 -14.64 -3.65
C LEU A 156 34.01 -13.70 -3.23
N GLN A 157 35.05 -13.57 -4.05
CA GLN A 157 36.17 -12.66 -3.79
C GLN A 157 35.73 -11.19 -3.77
N HIS A 158 34.90 -10.77 -4.73
CA HIS A 158 34.32 -9.42 -4.74
C HIS A 158 33.41 -9.18 -3.54
N PHE A 159 32.61 -10.17 -3.15
CA PHE A 159 31.74 -10.06 -1.98
C PHE A 159 32.54 -9.95 -0.68
N ASP A 160 33.63 -10.70 -0.54
CA ASP A 160 34.51 -10.59 0.62
C ASP A 160 35.25 -9.26 0.67
N SER A 161 35.74 -8.77 -0.47
CA SER A 161 36.30 -7.42 -0.57
C SER A 161 35.26 -6.35 -0.25
N PHE A 162 33.99 -6.60 -0.55
CA PHE A 162 32.90 -5.68 -0.25
C PHE A 162 32.57 -5.65 1.25
N LEU A 163 32.56 -6.81 1.91
CA LEU A 163 32.33 -6.92 3.35
C LEU A 163 33.48 -6.36 4.20
N SER A 164 34.70 -6.27 3.66
CA SER A 164 35.88 -5.73 4.36
C SER A 164 36.01 -4.20 4.30
N LEU A 165 35.25 -3.52 3.44
CA LEU A 165 35.30 -2.06 3.29
C LEU A 165 34.42 -1.36 4.35
N GLU A 166 35.05 -0.82 5.39
CA GLU A 166 34.42 -0.02 6.47
C GLU A 166 33.89 1.37 6.02
N SER A 167 33.11 1.45 4.95
CA SER A 167 32.67 2.72 4.38
C SER A 167 31.16 2.97 4.55
N ARG A 168 30.79 3.74 5.58
CA ARG A 168 29.41 4.28 5.76
C ARG A 168 28.89 5.04 4.54
N LYS A 169 29.77 5.59 3.68
CA LYS A 169 29.41 6.36 2.48
C LYS A 169 29.15 5.47 1.27
N LEU A 170 29.98 4.44 1.04
CA LEU A 170 29.75 3.43 0.00
C LEU A 170 28.43 2.68 0.25
N TRP A 171 28.06 2.54 1.51
CA TRP A 171 26.80 1.93 1.92
C TRP A 171 25.52 2.64 1.48
N CYS A 172 25.49 3.97 1.63
CA CYS A 172 24.36 4.77 1.14
C CYS A 172 24.23 4.65 -0.38
N PHE A 173 25.34 4.43 -1.08
CA PHE A 173 25.36 4.17 -2.51
C PHE A 173 24.86 2.77 -2.85
N CYS A 174 25.33 1.71 -2.19
CA CYS A 174 24.85 0.33 -2.42
C CYS A 174 23.37 0.16 -2.10
N LYS A 175 22.85 0.82 -1.06
CA LYS A 175 21.42 0.88 -0.79
C LYS A 175 20.66 1.49 -1.96
N LYS A 176 21.16 2.56 -2.58
CA LYS A 176 20.55 3.16 -3.79
C LYS A 176 20.72 2.26 -5.02
N LEU A 177 21.86 1.58 -5.16
CA LEU A 177 22.19 0.70 -6.29
C LEU A 177 21.37 -0.60 -6.30
N LEU A 178 21.17 -1.22 -5.13
CA LEU A 178 20.33 -2.42 -4.99
C LEU A 178 18.83 -2.11 -5.09
N ILE A 179 18.45 -0.83 -4.94
CA ILE A 179 17.08 -0.33 -5.16
C ILE A 179 16.92 0.26 -6.58
N LEU A 180 18.01 0.42 -7.35
CA LEU A 180 17.99 0.85 -8.74
C LEU A 180 17.49 -0.31 -9.61
N SER A 181 16.17 -0.32 -9.78
CA SER A 181 15.34 -0.97 -10.80
C SER A 181 16.08 -1.88 -11.79
N TYR A 182 16.23 -3.16 -11.44
CA TYR A 182 16.32 -4.23 -12.46
C TYR A 182 14.93 -4.82 -12.64
N GLY A 183 14.18 -4.25 -13.58
CA GLY A 183 12.88 -4.78 -13.97
C GLY A 183 13.02 -6.05 -14.79
N GLN A 184 13.25 -7.20 -14.14
CA GLN A 184 12.95 -8.57 -14.59
C GLN A 184 13.26 -9.56 -13.43
N ALA A 185 12.31 -9.80 -12.52
CA ALA A 185 12.43 -10.89 -11.53
C ALA A 185 11.12 -11.67 -11.41
N THR A 186 10.94 -12.63 -12.31
CA THR A 186 9.79 -13.57 -12.40
C THR A 186 9.55 -14.42 -11.13
N VAL A 187 10.51 -14.44 -10.20
CA VAL A 187 10.60 -15.31 -9.01
C VAL A 187 9.97 -14.74 -7.73
N GLU A 188 9.57 -13.47 -7.69
CA GLU A 188 9.07 -12.83 -6.45
C GLU A 188 7.55 -13.01 -6.19
N ARG A 189 6.85 -13.80 -7.02
CA ARG A 189 5.38 -13.97 -7.00
C ARG A 189 4.81 -14.81 -5.84
N GLY A 190 5.53 -15.02 -4.73
CA GLY A 190 5.03 -15.83 -3.59
C GLY A 190 3.84 -15.19 -2.85
N PHE A 191 3.84 -13.86 -2.69
CA PHE A 191 2.71 -13.12 -2.09
C PHE A 191 1.67 -12.64 -3.09
N SER A 192 1.94 -12.84 -4.37
CA SER A 192 1.02 -12.49 -5.45
C SER A 192 0.04 -13.65 -5.62
N ILE A 193 -1.19 -13.48 -5.10
CA ILE A 193 -2.37 -14.28 -5.46
C ILE A 193 -2.80 -13.92 -6.90
N ASN A 194 -1.86 -13.82 -7.84
CA ASN A 194 -2.14 -13.58 -9.25
C ASN A 194 -1.63 -14.71 -10.14
N LYS A 195 -1.30 -15.88 -9.56
CA LYS A 195 -1.14 -17.10 -10.37
C LYS A 195 -2.40 -17.97 -10.43
N GLU A 196 -3.32 -17.78 -9.48
CA GLU A 196 -4.66 -18.39 -9.53
C GLU A 196 -5.67 -17.30 -9.16
N ASP A 197 -6.54 -16.97 -10.12
CA ASP A 197 -7.73 -16.13 -9.98
C ASP A 197 -7.58 -14.62 -9.78
N ASN A 198 -6.76 -13.98 -10.63
CA ASN A 198 -7.05 -12.61 -11.08
C ASN A 198 -7.94 -12.63 -12.35
N ILE A 199 -8.86 -13.58 -12.40
CA ILE A 199 -9.83 -13.74 -13.49
C ILE A 199 -10.97 -12.76 -13.17
N LYS A 200 -11.12 -11.71 -13.99
CA LYS A 200 -12.30 -10.83 -13.90
C LYS A 200 -13.56 -11.71 -13.97
N GLU A 201 -14.61 -11.34 -13.25
CA GLU A 201 -15.89 -12.09 -13.22
C GLU A 201 -16.36 -12.49 -14.62
N ASP A 202 -16.30 -11.55 -15.58
CA ASP A 202 -16.59 -11.78 -17.00
C ASP A 202 -15.80 -12.95 -17.60
N THR A 203 -14.53 -13.08 -17.25
CA THR A 203 -13.65 -14.13 -17.77
C THR A 203 -13.98 -15.49 -17.14
N VAL A 204 -14.45 -15.54 -15.88
CA VAL A 204 -14.94 -16.78 -15.25
C VAL A 204 -16.24 -17.22 -15.92
N VAL A 205 -17.18 -16.29 -16.12
CA VAL A 205 -18.46 -16.54 -16.80
C VAL A 205 -18.21 -17.01 -18.24
N THR A 206 -17.31 -16.36 -18.98
CA THR A 206 -16.94 -16.75 -20.34
C THR A 206 -16.34 -18.15 -20.37
N ARG A 207 -15.43 -18.48 -19.44
CA ARG A 207 -14.83 -19.82 -19.36
C ARG A 207 -15.88 -20.89 -19.10
N ARG A 208 -16.84 -20.62 -18.22
CA ARG A 208 -17.96 -21.53 -17.94
C ARG A 208 -18.82 -21.79 -19.17
N LEU A 209 -19.23 -20.72 -19.88
CA LEU A 209 -20.00 -20.83 -21.12
C LEU A 209 -19.27 -21.67 -22.18
N VAL A 210 -17.96 -21.51 -22.32
CA VAL A 210 -17.14 -22.32 -23.24
C VAL A 210 -17.13 -23.79 -22.81
N CYS A 211 -16.93 -24.08 -21.53
CA CYS A 211 -16.96 -25.46 -21.02
C CYS A 211 -18.34 -26.13 -21.19
N ASP A 212 -19.42 -25.40 -20.90
CA ASP A 212 -20.80 -25.88 -21.06
C ASP A 212 -21.08 -26.21 -22.54
N TYR A 213 -20.67 -25.33 -23.46
CA TYR A 213 -20.82 -25.54 -24.89
C TYR A 213 -20.03 -26.74 -25.43
N ILE A 214 -18.79 -26.94 -24.97
CA ILE A 214 -17.96 -28.11 -25.33
C ILE A 214 -18.58 -29.40 -24.81
N THR A 215 -19.11 -29.38 -23.59
CA THR A 215 -19.74 -30.55 -22.96
C THR A 215 -21.02 -30.94 -23.70
N GLN A 216 -21.84 -29.96 -24.08
CA GLN A 216 -23.07 -30.18 -24.87
C GLN A 216 -22.80 -30.86 -26.21
N HIS A 217 -21.64 -30.59 -26.83
CA HIS A 217 -21.27 -31.17 -28.12
C HIS A 217 -20.47 -32.47 -28.01
N GLY A 218 -20.33 -33.06 -26.82
CA GLY A 218 -19.66 -34.36 -26.65
C GLY A 218 -18.13 -34.29 -26.68
N GLY A 219 -17.55 -33.12 -26.47
CA GLY A 219 -16.10 -32.92 -26.36
C GLY A 219 -15.52 -31.99 -27.42
N VAL A 220 -14.24 -31.65 -27.25
CA VAL A 220 -13.55 -30.60 -28.03
C VAL A 220 -13.49 -30.92 -29.53
N THR A 221 -13.47 -32.20 -29.90
CA THR A 221 -13.35 -32.68 -31.29
C THR A 221 -14.66 -32.66 -32.06
N GLN A 222 -15.80 -32.54 -31.37
CA GLN A 222 -17.15 -32.63 -31.95
C GLN A 222 -17.83 -31.25 -32.03
N VAL A 223 -17.14 -30.18 -31.61
CA VAL A 223 -17.65 -28.82 -31.69
C VAL A 223 -17.68 -28.35 -33.15
N PRO A 224 -18.83 -27.93 -33.70
CA PRO A 224 -18.94 -27.49 -35.08
C PRO A 224 -18.18 -26.17 -35.30
N LEU A 225 -17.23 -26.20 -36.24
CA LEU A 225 -16.49 -25.01 -36.67
C LEU A 225 -17.36 -24.15 -37.61
N SER A 226 -18.26 -23.37 -37.02
CA SER A 226 -19.12 -22.47 -37.77
C SER A 226 -18.32 -21.33 -38.42
N LYS A 227 -18.80 -20.85 -39.58
CA LYS A 227 -18.19 -19.71 -40.28
C LYS A 227 -18.12 -18.45 -39.39
N ALA A 228 -19.13 -18.22 -38.56
CA ALA A 228 -19.15 -17.14 -37.58
C ALA A 228 -18.06 -17.27 -36.51
N LEU A 229 -17.75 -18.49 -36.06
CA LEU A 229 -16.66 -18.73 -35.11
C LEU A 229 -15.30 -18.43 -35.74
N LEU A 230 -15.08 -18.84 -36.99
CA LEU A 230 -13.85 -18.55 -37.75
C LEU A 230 -13.65 -17.05 -37.96
N GLU A 231 -14.70 -16.33 -38.35
CA GLU A 231 -14.68 -14.87 -38.49
C GLU A 231 -14.43 -14.16 -37.13
N SER A 232 -14.99 -14.69 -36.05
CA SER A 232 -14.75 -14.21 -34.69
C SER A 232 -13.27 -14.37 -34.30
N VAL A 233 -12.68 -15.54 -34.52
CA VAL A 233 -11.26 -15.82 -34.23
C VAL A 233 -10.35 -14.91 -35.06
N ALA A 234 -10.64 -14.72 -36.35
CA ALA A 234 -9.87 -13.82 -37.22
C ALA A 234 -9.84 -12.38 -36.68
N ARG A 235 -10.95 -11.90 -36.09
CA ARG A 235 -11.07 -10.55 -35.51
C ARG A 235 -10.60 -10.45 -34.05
N ALA A 236 -10.23 -11.56 -33.41
CA ALA A 236 -9.92 -11.60 -31.96
C ALA A 236 -8.73 -10.70 -31.61
N ARG A 237 -7.66 -10.73 -32.43
CA ARG A 237 -6.46 -9.91 -32.20
C ARG A 237 -6.75 -8.40 -32.29
N THR A 238 -7.61 -8.00 -33.23
CA THR A 238 -8.04 -6.59 -33.37
C THR A 238 -8.87 -6.14 -32.18
N ARG A 239 -9.82 -6.97 -31.73
CA ARG A 239 -10.64 -6.71 -30.52
C ARG A 239 -9.76 -6.60 -29.27
N TYR A 240 -8.79 -7.50 -29.11
CA TYR A 240 -7.84 -7.46 -28.01
C TYR A 240 -7.02 -6.15 -27.99
N ARG A 241 -6.48 -5.73 -29.14
CA ARG A 241 -5.74 -4.47 -29.26
C ARG A 241 -6.61 -3.25 -28.95
N ALA A 242 -7.86 -3.24 -29.40
CA ALA A 242 -8.82 -2.17 -29.08
C ALA A 242 -9.15 -2.12 -27.58
N HIS A 243 -9.35 -3.28 -26.95
CA HIS A 243 -9.56 -3.38 -25.50
C HIS A 243 -8.34 -2.86 -24.72
N LEU A 244 -7.11 -3.24 -25.10
CA LEU A 244 -5.89 -2.72 -24.47
C LEU A 244 -5.76 -1.20 -24.58
N LYS A 245 -6.05 -0.62 -25.76
CA LYS A 245 -6.07 0.84 -25.94
C LYS A 245 -7.10 1.50 -25.01
N THR A 246 -8.27 0.89 -24.87
CA THR A 246 -9.35 1.41 -24.01
C THR A 246 -8.96 1.34 -22.53
N GLU A 247 -8.41 0.22 -22.07
CA GLU A 247 -7.95 0.07 -20.68
C GLU A 247 -6.79 1.02 -20.36
N ARG A 248 -5.88 1.26 -21.31
CA ARG A 248 -4.83 2.28 -21.16
C ARG A 248 -5.42 3.68 -20.98
N LYS A 249 -6.35 4.09 -21.84
CA LYS A 249 -7.06 5.38 -21.72
C LYS A 249 -7.80 5.50 -20.39
N LYS A 250 -8.45 4.44 -19.92
CA LYS A 250 -9.12 4.43 -18.60
C LYS A 250 -8.13 4.62 -17.44
N ARG A 251 -6.95 3.99 -17.50
CA ARG A 251 -5.91 4.17 -16.47
C ARG A 251 -5.36 5.59 -16.47
N GLU A 252 -5.08 6.13 -17.66
CA GLU A 252 -4.63 7.52 -17.85
C GLU A 252 -5.69 8.50 -17.32
N ALA A 253 -6.96 8.33 -17.69
CA ALA A 253 -8.06 9.15 -17.19
C ALA A 253 -8.24 9.04 -15.66
N LYS A 254 -8.09 7.84 -15.08
CA LYS A 254 -8.16 7.64 -13.63
C LYS A 254 -7.01 8.33 -12.90
N SER A 255 -5.79 8.26 -13.44
CA SER A 255 -4.63 8.98 -12.88
C SER A 255 -4.83 10.49 -12.97
N GLN A 256 -5.33 10.99 -14.10
CA GLN A 256 -5.60 12.42 -14.28
C GLN A 256 -6.73 12.91 -13.37
N ALA A 257 -7.80 12.12 -13.20
CA ALA A 257 -8.88 12.44 -12.25
C ALA A 257 -8.39 12.47 -10.80
N LEU A 258 -7.49 11.56 -10.42
CA LEU A 258 -6.88 11.56 -9.09
C LEU A 258 -6.06 12.84 -8.85
N LYS A 259 -5.21 13.22 -9.83
CA LYS A 259 -4.42 14.46 -9.77
C LYS A 259 -5.30 15.71 -9.68
N ARG A 260 -6.39 15.77 -10.45
CA ARG A 260 -7.37 16.87 -10.38
C ARG A 260 -8.00 16.98 -8.99
N LYS A 261 -8.42 15.85 -8.43
CA LYS A 261 -9.00 15.80 -7.09
C LYS A 261 -7.99 16.26 -6.02
N GLU A 262 -6.75 15.79 -6.08
CA GLU A 262 -5.69 16.22 -5.15
C GLU A 262 -5.43 17.73 -5.23
N ALA A 263 -5.43 18.30 -6.43
CA ALA A 263 -5.30 19.74 -6.63
C ALA A 263 -6.52 20.53 -6.10
N GLU A 264 -7.74 20.04 -6.31
CA GLU A 264 -8.97 20.63 -5.76
C GLU A 264 -8.96 20.63 -4.22
N ASP A 265 -8.58 19.52 -3.60
CA ASP A 265 -8.46 19.39 -2.15
C ASP A 265 -7.41 20.38 -1.59
N CYS A 266 -6.25 20.49 -2.26
CA CYS A 266 -5.20 21.45 -1.89
C CYS A 266 -5.67 22.92 -2.00
N LEU A 267 -6.37 23.26 -3.09
CA LEU A 267 -6.94 24.60 -3.28
C LEU A 267 -7.96 24.93 -2.18
N GLN A 268 -8.77 23.95 -1.77
CA GLN A 268 -9.75 24.13 -0.70
C GLN A 268 -9.07 24.39 0.65
N GLU A 269 -7.98 23.68 0.97
CA GLU A 269 -7.20 23.93 2.17
C GLU A 269 -6.62 25.36 2.19
N LEU A 270 -6.07 25.83 1.07
CA LEU A 270 -5.54 27.19 0.96
C LEU A 270 -6.64 28.24 1.16
N LYS A 271 -7.83 28.05 0.58
CA LYS A 271 -8.99 28.95 0.79
C LYS A 271 -9.43 29.00 2.25
N VAL A 272 -9.42 27.87 2.97
CA VAL A 272 -9.74 27.83 4.40
C VAL A 272 -8.68 28.57 5.21
N LYS A 273 -7.39 28.37 4.92
CA LYS A 273 -6.29 29.11 5.57
C LYS A 273 -6.43 30.62 5.35
N ARG A 274 -6.71 31.04 4.12
CA ARG A 274 -6.93 32.46 3.80
C ARG A 274 -8.07 33.05 4.65
N ARG A 275 -9.22 32.38 4.73
CA ARG A 275 -10.36 32.85 5.52
C ARG A 275 -10.00 33.04 7.00
N ARG A 276 -9.30 32.07 7.60
CA ARG A 276 -8.87 32.15 9.00
C ARG A 276 -7.92 33.31 9.25
N ILE A 277 -6.95 33.53 8.37
CA ILE A 277 -6.00 34.64 8.49
C ILE A 277 -6.71 35.97 8.29
N GLN A 278 -7.68 36.04 7.38
CA GLN A 278 -8.52 37.22 7.18
C GLN A 278 -9.31 37.57 8.46
N GLU A 279 -9.97 36.59 9.09
CA GLU A 279 -10.68 36.80 10.36
C GLU A 279 -9.76 37.31 11.48
N VAL A 280 -8.54 36.75 11.58
CA VAL A 280 -7.52 37.21 12.54
C VAL A 280 -7.07 38.63 12.22
N CYS A 281 -6.87 38.96 10.94
CA CYS A 281 -6.48 40.28 10.49
C CYS A 281 -7.54 41.32 10.87
N GLU A 282 -8.81 41.06 10.56
CA GLU A 282 -9.94 41.91 10.94
C GLU A 282 -10.11 42.03 12.47
N GLY A 283 -9.81 40.97 13.22
CA GLY A 283 -9.75 41.00 14.69
C GLY A 283 -8.67 41.94 15.22
N LEU A 284 -7.43 41.80 14.73
CA LEU A 284 -6.29 42.64 15.14
C LEU A 284 -6.52 44.13 14.83
N ALA A 285 -7.15 44.44 13.69
CA ALA A 285 -7.51 45.82 13.33
C ALA A 285 -8.52 46.39 14.33
N ARG A 286 -9.63 45.68 14.58
CA ARG A 286 -10.67 46.10 15.54
C ARG A 286 -10.12 46.28 16.95
N ASP A 287 -9.27 45.36 17.40
CA ASP A 287 -8.67 45.44 18.73
C ASP A 287 -7.67 46.60 18.84
N ALA A 288 -6.90 46.88 17.77
CA ALA A 288 -5.99 48.01 17.72
C ALA A 288 -6.73 49.36 17.78
N ASP A 289 -7.84 49.48 17.04
CA ASP A 289 -8.65 50.70 17.01
C ASP A 289 -9.36 50.92 18.34
N ARG A 290 -9.92 49.87 18.95
CA ARG A 290 -10.49 49.95 20.32
C ARG A 290 -9.47 50.45 21.34
N LEU A 291 -8.24 49.91 21.33
CA LEU A 291 -7.18 50.36 22.24
C LEU A 291 -6.74 51.81 21.96
N ALA A 292 -6.80 52.27 20.72
CA ALA A 292 -6.51 53.66 20.36
C ALA A 292 -7.58 54.61 20.91
N GLU A 293 -8.87 54.29 20.71
CA GLU A 293 -9.99 55.06 21.28
C GLU A 293 -9.99 55.06 22.82
N GLU A 294 -9.62 53.95 23.45
CA GLU A 294 -9.47 53.89 24.91
C GLU A 294 -8.32 54.79 25.41
N ALA A 295 -7.23 54.89 24.64
CA ALA A 295 -6.10 55.73 24.99
C ALA A 295 -6.48 57.22 24.97
N GLU A 296 -7.30 57.67 24.02
CA GLU A 296 -7.79 59.05 23.93
C GLU A 296 -8.55 59.51 25.19
N ARG A 297 -9.16 58.57 25.92
CA ARG A 297 -9.92 58.84 27.16
C ARG A 297 -9.07 58.77 28.43
N LYS A 298 -7.76 58.51 28.32
CA LYS A 298 -6.83 58.34 29.45
C LYS A 298 -5.66 59.33 29.32
N ALA A 299 -4.99 59.62 30.43
CA ALA A 299 -3.84 60.52 30.46
C ALA A 299 -2.60 59.86 31.10
N GLY A 300 -1.42 60.39 30.78
CA GLY A 300 -0.14 59.94 31.35
C GLY A 300 0.26 58.52 30.96
N ASN A 301 0.88 57.78 31.89
CA ASN A 301 1.47 56.46 31.63
C ASN A 301 0.48 55.43 31.09
N ARG A 302 -0.80 55.52 31.48
CA ARG A 302 -1.84 54.57 31.06
C ARG A 302 -2.25 54.78 29.59
N MET A 303 -2.19 56.00 29.09
CA MET A 303 -2.36 56.31 27.66
C MET A 303 -1.19 55.74 26.85
N ALA A 304 0.04 55.93 27.32
CA ALA A 304 1.24 55.45 26.64
C ALA A 304 1.30 53.91 26.51
N ASP A 305 0.86 53.17 27.55
CA ASP A 305 0.76 51.69 27.49
C ASP A 305 -0.29 51.23 26.46
N LEU A 306 -1.48 51.85 26.44
CA LEU A 306 -2.54 51.52 25.47
C LEU A 306 -2.12 51.80 24.02
N ILE A 307 -1.44 52.92 23.77
CA ILE A 307 -0.86 53.25 22.45
C ILE A 307 0.21 52.23 22.05
N SER A 308 1.06 51.82 22.98
CA SER A 308 2.12 50.83 22.70
C SER A 308 1.54 49.47 22.32
N ARG A 309 0.48 49.04 23.02
CA ARG A 309 -0.26 47.80 22.69
C ARG A 309 -1.02 47.91 21.36
N SER A 310 -1.69 49.03 21.10
CA SER A 310 -2.34 49.29 19.81
C SER A 310 -1.35 49.21 18.64
N ASN A 311 -0.18 49.84 18.78
CA ASN A 311 0.89 49.79 17.77
C ASN A 311 1.44 48.37 17.56
N LEU A 312 1.54 47.56 18.61
CA LEU A 312 1.91 46.15 18.49
C LEU A 312 0.89 45.36 17.66
N LEU A 313 -0.40 45.54 17.93
CA LEU A 313 -1.47 44.90 17.15
C LEU A 313 -1.49 45.38 15.69
N ARG A 314 -1.22 46.67 15.43
CA ARG A 314 -1.09 47.21 14.06
C ARG A 314 0.09 46.61 13.29
N ARG A 315 1.21 46.33 13.95
CA ARG A 315 2.34 45.59 13.33
C ARG A 315 1.92 44.17 12.97
N GLY A 316 1.28 43.45 13.90
CA GLY A 316 0.75 42.11 13.65
C GLY A 316 -0.29 42.08 12.51
N HIS A 317 -1.18 43.08 12.45
CA HIS A 317 -2.13 43.25 11.36
C HIS A 317 -1.41 43.41 10.00
N LYS A 318 -0.37 44.24 9.93
CA LYS A 318 0.42 44.45 8.71
C LYS A 318 1.14 43.17 8.26
N GLU A 319 1.66 42.38 9.20
CA GLU A 319 2.24 41.06 8.92
C GLU A 319 1.19 40.12 8.32
N LYS A 320 -0.01 40.04 8.92
CA LYS A 320 -1.11 39.21 8.39
C LYS A 320 -1.61 39.66 7.02
N LEU A 321 -1.63 40.97 6.72
CA LEU A 321 -1.93 41.46 5.38
C LEU A 321 -0.91 40.99 4.33
N THR A 322 0.38 40.97 4.68
CA THR A 322 1.41 40.45 3.77
C THR A 322 1.26 38.94 3.54
N GLU A 323 0.90 38.19 4.57
CA GLU A 323 0.61 36.75 4.49
C GLU A 323 -0.62 36.46 3.60
N LEU A 324 -1.68 37.27 3.71
CA LEU A 324 -2.85 37.19 2.84
C LEU A 324 -2.50 37.44 1.37
N ALA A 325 -1.69 38.46 1.09
CA ALA A 325 -1.28 38.78 -0.28
C ALA A 325 -0.46 37.64 -0.93
N VAL A 326 0.32 36.90 -0.15
CA VAL A 326 1.03 35.70 -0.63
C VAL A 326 0.02 34.56 -0.89
N LEU A 327 -0.88 34.30 0.05
CA LEU A 327 -1.91 33.27 -0.11
C LEU A 327 -2.85 33.52 -1.30
N ASP A 328 -3.19 34.78 -1.59
CA ASP A 328 -4.02 35.10 -2.76
C ASP A 328 -3.29 34.81 -4.08
N LYS A 329 -1.97 34.99 -4.15
CA LYS A 329 -1.15 34.56 -5.29
C LYS A 329 -1.10 33.04 -5.40
N ASP A 330 -0.88 32.35 -4.28
CA ASP A 330 -0.82 30.89 -4.21
C ASP A 330 -2.16 30.21 -4.50
N ILE A 331 -3.29 30.90 -4.30
CA ILE A 331 -4.63 30.44 -4.68
C ILE A 331 -4.90 30.73 -6.17
N ALA A 332 -4.44 31.88 -6.69
CA ALA A 332 -4.70 32.29 -8.06
C ALA A 332 -4.06 31.30 -9.07
N ALA A 333 -2.78 30.96 -8.90
CA ALA A 333 -2.04 30.14 -9.87
C ALA A 333 -2.65 28.74 -10.08
N PRO A 334 -2.97 27.94 -9.04
CA PRO A 334 -3.61 26.63 -9.22
C PRO A 334 -5.07 26.72 -9.69
N SER A 335 -5.75 27.84 -9.43
CA SER A 335 -7.15 28.02 -9.85
C SER A 335 -7.31 28.24 -11.35
N GLU A 336 -6.32 28.83 -12.02
CA GLU A 336 -6.27 28.97 -13.48
C GLU A 336 -5.90 27.64 -14.14
N GLU A 337 -4.99 26.89 -13.52
CA GLU A 337 -4.54 25.58 -14.02
C GLU A 337 -5.65 24.51 -13.96
N LEU A 338 -6.56 24.59 -12.97
CA LEU A 338 -7.75 23.74 -12.87
C LEU A 338 -8.89 24.13 -13.83
N ARG A 339 -8.89 25.37 -14.36
CA ARG A 339 -9.87 25.85 -15.34
C ARG A 339 -9.47 25.57 -16.79
N SER A 340 -8.19 25.29 -17.01
CA SER A 340 -7.58 24.94 -18.30
C SER A 340 -7.70 23.44 -18.59
#